data_AF-A0A3R8RSK0-F1
#
_entry.id   AF-A0A3R8RSK0-F1
#
_cell.length_a   1.000
_cell.length_b   1.000
_cell.length_c   1.000
_cell.angle_alpha   90.00
_cell.angle_beta   90.00
_cell.angle_gamma   90.00
#
_symmetry.space_group_name_H-M   'P 1'
#
loop_
_entity.id
_entity.type
_entity.pdbx_description
1 polymer ?
#
loop_
_entity_poly.entity_id
_entity_poly.type
_entity_poly.pdbx_seq_one_letter_code
_entity_poly.pdbx_strand_id
1 'polypeptide(L)'
;MDEHRDRFGGVEPICGVLTQHGCKIAPSTYYACKKRQVAPSPRSVRDDGLKEQIKEVYEANYRVYGARKVWRQLNRQGQKAARCTVERLMREIGIAGAVRGKKVITTLPDPAAARAPDLLDRDFVAPAPNRTWAADFTHVVGVLVKVALARFS
;
A
#
# COMPACT_ATOMS: atom_id res chain seq x y z
N MET A 1 0.89 -32.07 3.65
CA MET A 1 -0.31 -32.69 4.28
C MET A 1 -0.81 -33.83 3.42
N ASP A 2 -1.23 -33.58 2.17
CA ASP A 2 -1.65 -34.65 1.24
C ASP A 2 -0.56 -35.68 0.95
N GLU A 3 0.68 -35.25 0.73
CA GLU A 3 1.83 -36.13 0.44
C GLU A 3 2.16 -37.13 1.57
N HIS A 4 1.79 -36.82 2.82
CA HIS A 4 2.05 -37.70 3.97
C HIS A 4 0.79 -38.33 4.53
N ARG A 5 -0.35 -38.13 3.87
CA ARG A 5 -1.66 -38.61 4.33
C ARG A 5 -1.69 -40.12 4.49
N ASP A 6 -1.19 -40.84 3.49
CA ASP A 6 -1.21 -42.31 3.46
C ASP A 6 -0.23 -42.90 4.48
N ARG A 7 0.87 -42.18 4.76
CA ARG A 7 1.86 -42.55 5.78
C ARG A 7 1.34 -42.43 7.20
N PHE A 8 0.47 -41.44 7.46
CA PHE A 8 -0.05 -41.16 8.81
C PHE A 8 -1.51 -41.57 9.00
N GLY A 9 -2.12 -42.30 8.06
CA GLY A 9 -3.51 -42.76 8.16
C GLY A 9 -4.55 -41.65 8.07
N GLY A 10 -4.20 -40.48 7.52
CA GLY A 10 -5.10 -39.35 7.36
C GLY A 10 -4.48 -37.99 7.68
N VAL A 11 -5.31 -36.94 7.60
CA VAL A 11 -4.90 -35.56 7.89
C VAL A 11 -5.03 -35.24 9.38
N GLU A 12 -5.95 -35.89 10.08
CA GLU A 12 -6.21 -35.70 11.51
C GLU A 12 -4.97 -35.92 12.38
N PRO A 13 -4.19 -37.00 12.21
CA PRO A 13 -2.96 -37.20 12.99
C PRO A 13 -1.91 -36.13 12.73
N ILE A 14 -1.78 -35.68 11.47
CA ILE A 14 -0.84 -34.63 11.07
C ILE A 14 -1.23 -33.29 11.71
N CYS A 15 -2.52 -32.93 11.68
CA CYS A 15 -3.05 -31.74 12.35
C CYS A 15 -2.88 -31.82 13.88
N GLY A 16 -3.02 -33.00 14.46
CA GLY A 16 -2.78 -33.26 15.89
C GLY A 16 -1.33 -32.96 16.29
N VAL A 17 -0.37 -33.53 15.56
CA VAL A 17 1.07 -33.30 15.80
C VAL A 17 1.44 -31.83 15.62
N LEU A 18 0.96 -31.16 14.55
CA LEU A 18 1.24 -29.74 14.37
C LEU A 18 0.66 -28.87 15.49
N THR A 19 -0.52 -29.21 16.00
CA THR A 19 -1.15 -28.52 17.12
C THR A 19 -0.32 -28.68 18.40
N GLN A 20 0.23 -29.87 18.65
CA GLN A 20 1.15 -30.13 19.78
C GLN A 20 2.44 -29.31 19.69
N HIS A 21 2.93 -29.04 18.47
CA HIS A 21 4.11 -28.20 18.23
C HIS A 21 3.80 -26.70 18.06
N GLY A 22 2.60 -26.25 18.46
CA GLY A 22 2.24 -24.83 18.51
C GLY A 22 1.50 -24.29 17.28
N CYS A 23 1.31 -25.09 16.24
CA CYS A 23 0.56 -24.74 15.02
C CYS A 23 -0.87 -25.30 15.09
N LYS A 24 -1.79 -24.55 15.71
CA LYS A 24 -3.21 -24.94 15.83
C LYS A 24 -3.90 -24.94 14.46
N ILE A 25 -4.12 -26.12 13.88
CA ILE A 25 -4.81 -26.30 12.60
C ILE A 25 -5.88 -27.37 12.75
N ALA A 26 -7.14 -27.02 12.56
CA ALA A 26 -8.22 -28.00 12.56
C ALA A 26 -8.27 -28.76 11.21
N PRO A 27 -8.57 -30.07 11.20
CA PRO A 27 -8.74 -30.84 9.96
C PRO A 27 -9.83 -30.25 9.04
N SER A 28 -10.89 -29.70 9.63
CA SER A 28 -11.95 -29.00 8.90
C SER A 28 -11.43 -27.75 8.17
N THR A 29 -10.52 -26.99 8.78
CA THR A 29 -9.84 -25.84 8.15
C THR A 29 -8.99 -26.30 6.97
N TYR A 30 -8.28 -27.42 7.11
CA TYR A 30 -7.50 -28.00 6.01
C TYR A 30 -8.38 -28.34 4.81
N TYR A 31 -9.44 -29.13 5.02
CA TYR A 31 -10.34 -29.52 3.93
C TYR A 31 -11.09 -28.32 3.35
N ALA A 32 -11.45 -27.31 4.17
CA ALA A 32 -12.05 -26.08 3.68
C ALA A 32 -11.06 -25.27 2.80
N CYS A 33 -9.80 -25.18 3.19
CA CYS A 33 -8.75 -24.53 2.40
C CYS A 33 -8.51 -25.30 1.08
N LYS A 34 -8.39 -26.62 1.15
CA LYS A 34 -8.22 -27.50 -0.03
C LYS A 34 -9.42 -27.39 -0.98
N LYS A 35 -10.65 -27.38 -0.45
CA LYS A 35 -11.86 -27.20 -1.25
C LYS A 35 -11.89 -25.84 -1.94
N ARG A 36 -11.43 -24.76 -1.29
CA ARG A 36 -11.30 -23.43 -1.92
C ARG A 36 -10.22 -23.36 -2.99
N GLN A 37 -9.17 -24.18 -2.90
CA GLN A 37 -8.15 -24.30 -3.95
C GLN A 37 -8.68 -25.03 -5.18
N VAL A 38 -9.52 -26.06 -4.98
CA VAL A 38 -10.10 -26.87 -6.08
C VAL A 38 -11.33 -26.19 -6.72
N ALA A 39 -12.16 -25.54 -5.92
CA ALA A 39 -13.36 -24.83 -6.36
C ALA A 39 -13.26 -23.36 -5.90
N PRO A 40 -12.67 -22.47 -6.73
CA PRO A 40 -12.58 -21.06 -6.41
C PRO A 40 -13.99 -20.49 -6.18
N SER A 41 -14.12 -19.60 -5.20
CA SER A 41 -15.41 -18.95 -4.94
C SER A 41 -15.90 -18.19 -6.18
N PRO A 42 -17.22 -18.03 -6.39
CA PRO A 42 -17.75 -17.26 -7.52
C PRO A 42 -17.16 -15.84 -7.61
N ARG A 43 -16.83 -15.26 -6.44
CA ARG A 43 -16.13 -13.98 -6.34
C ARG A 43 -14.70 -14.05 -6.87
N SER A 44 -13.94 -15.09 -6.55
CA SER A 44 -12.58 -15.29 -7.07
C SER A 44 -12.60 -15.43 -8.59
N VAL A 45 -13.51 -16.25 -9.13
CA VAL A 45 -13.66 -16.42 -10.58
C VAL A 45 -13.96 -15.09 -11.27
N ARG A 46 -14.89 -14.30 -10.71
CA ARG A 46 -15.19 -12.96 -11.23
C ARG A 46 -13.99 -12.01 -11.13
N ASP A 47 -13.29 -12.03 -9.99
CA ASP A 47 -12.11 -11.20 -9.77
C ASP A 47 -10.98 -11.57 -10.73
N ASP A 48 -10.80 -12.84 -11.04
CA ASP A 48 -9.77 -13.32 -11.97
C ASP A 48 -10.08 -12.90 -13.41
N GLY A 49 -11.33 -13.00 -13.86
CA GLY A 49 -11.75 -12.44 -15.15
C GLY A 49 -11.59 -10.92 -15.21
N LEU A 50 -11.88 -10.21 -14.09
CA LEU A 50 -11.68 -8.76 -14.02
C LEU A 50 -10.19 -8.38 -14.01
N LYS A 51 -9.32 -9.19 -13.39
CA LYS A 51 -7.85 -9.00 -13.43
C LYS A 51 -7.32 -9.08 -14.86
N GLU A 52 -7.83 -10.00 -15.67
CA GLU A 52 -7.42 -10.14 -17.07
C GLU A 52 -7.80 -8.91 -17.89
N GLN A 53 -9.05 -8.44 -17.78
CA GLN A 53 -9.50 -7.20 -18.44
C GLN A 53 -8.71 -5.97 -17.97
N ILE A 54 -8.39 -5.88 -16.67
CA ILE A 54 -7.55 -4.83 -16.11
C ILE A 54 -6.15 -4.84 -16.75
N LYS A 55 -5.55 -6.02 -16.92
CA LYS A 55 -4.22 -6.18 -17.58
C LYS A 55 -4.27 -5.77 -19.04
N GLU A 56 -5.29 -6.20 -19.76
CA GLU A 56 -5.48 -5.84 -21.18
C GLU A 56 -5.57 -4.32 -21.35
N VAL A 57 -6.42 -3.66 -20.57
CA VAL A 57 -6.53 -2.19 -20.58
C VAL A 57 -5.21 -1.53 -20.20
N TYR A 58 -4.50 -2.06 -19.22
CA TYR A 58 -3.23 -1.51 -18.76
C TYR A 58 -2.15 -1.59 -19.85
N GLU A 59 -2.00 -2.74 -20.51
CA GLU A 59 -1.02 -2.93 -21.59
C GLU A 59 -1.40 -2.15 -22.85
N ALA A 60 -2.68 -2.13 -23.24
CA ALA A 60 -3.16 -1.35 -24.38
C ALA A 60 -2.96 0.17 -24.22
N ASN A 61 -2.82 0.66 -22.99
CA ASN A 61 -2.58 2.07 -22.68
C ASN A 61 -1.13 2.33 -22.23
N TYR A 62 -0.17 1.54 -22.75
CA TYR A 62 1.27 1.68 -22.52
C TYR A 62 1.64 1.76 -21.04
N ARG A 63 0.88 1.06 -20.17
CA ARG A 63 1.13 1.02 -18.72
C ARG A 63 0.99 2.38 -18.01
N VAL A 64 0.45 3.38 -18.68
CA VAL A 64 0.29 4.74 -18.12
C VAL A 64 -0.93 4.83 -17.21
N TYR A 65 -1.94 3.98 -17.43
CA TYR A 65 -3.21 4.09 -16.73
C TYR A 65 -3.14 3.53 -15.30
N GLY A 66 -3.34 4.41 -14.32
CA GLY A 66 -3.60 4.01 -12.94
C GLY A 66 -5.06 3.62 -12.73
N ALA A 67 -5.39 3.14 -11.52
CA ALA A 67 -6.69 2.54 -11.20
C ALA A 67 -7.91 3.38 -11.59
N ARG A 68 -7.87 4.70 -11.40
CA ARG A 68 -8.96 5.59 -11.80
C ARG A 68 -9.18 5.63 -13.32
N LYS A 69 -8.11 5.57 -14.12
CA LYS A 69 -8.21 5.58 -15.59
C LYS A 69 -8.64 4.21 -16.12
N VAL A 70 -8.07 3.14 -15.57
CA VAL A 70 -8.49 1.76 -15.87
C VAL A 70 -9.97 1.57 -15.57
N TRP A 71 -10.43 1.97 -14.38
CA TRP A 71 -11.85 1.90 -14.00
C TRP A 71 -12.78 2.65 -14.97
N ARG A 72 -12.39 3.84 -15.42
CA ARG A 72 -13.16 4.59 -16.43
C ARG A 72 -13.22 3.86 -17.77
N GLN A 73 -12.11 3.26 -18.19
CA GLN A 73 -12.06 2.50 -19.44
C GLN A 73 -12.91 1.24 -19.37
N LEU A 74 -12.84 0.49 -18.28
CA LEU A 74 -13.69 -0.69 -18.04
C LEU A 74 -15.18 -0.32 -18.07
N ASN A 75 -15.57 0.78 -17.43
CA ASN A 75 -16.95 1.26 -17.48
C ASN A 75 -17.40 1.62 -18.91
N ARG A 76 -16.51 2.20 -19.74
CA ARG A 76 -16.80 2.48 -21.16
C ARG A 76 -16.97 1.21 -21.99
N GLN A 77 -16.27 0.14 -21.62
CA GLN A 77 -16.40 -1.20 -22.21
C GLN A 77 -17.59 -1.99 -21.63
N GLY A 78 -18.44 -1.36 -20.80
CA GLY A 78 -19.61 -2.00 -20.20
C GLY A 78 -19.34 -2.85 -18.96
N GLN A 79 -18.09 -2.88 -18.47
CA GLN A 79 -17.72 -3.70 -17.32
C GLN A 79 -17.94 -2.99 -16.00
N LYS A 80 -19.00 -3.39 -15.30
CA LYS A 80 -19.40 -2.81 -14.01
C LYS A 80 -18.54 -3.38 -12.88
N ALA A 81 -17.55 -2.59 -12.47
CA ALA A 81 -16.76 -2.81 -11.27
C ALA A 81 -16.71 -1.55 -10.40
N ALA A 82 -16.74 -1.73 -9.08
CA ALA A 82 -16.48 -0.62 -8.17
C ALA A 82 -15.02 -0.18 -8.29
N ARG A 83 -14.76 1.12 -8.15
CA ARG A 83 -13.40 1.67 -8.23
C ARG A 83 -12.46 1.02 -7.20
N CYS A 84 -12.93 0.80 -5.97
CA CYS A 84 -12.15 0.14 -4.91
C CYS A 84 -11.79 -1.31 -5.27
N THR A 85 -12.63 -2.01 -6.03
CA THR A 85 -12.32 -3.35 -6.56
C THR A 85 -11.18 -3.28 -7.55
N VAL A 86 -11.21 -2.34 -8.50
CA VAL A 86 -10.11 -2.16 -9.47
C VAL A 86 -8.81 -1.82 -8.74
N GLU A 87 -8.84 -0.90 -7.77
CA GLU A 87 -7.68 -0.53 -6.97
C GLU A 87 -7.09 -1.73 -6.21
N ARG A 88 -7.93 -2.55 -5.57
CA ARG A 88 -7.51 -3.78 -4.88
C ARG A 88 -6.89 -4.77 -5.87
N LEU A 89 -7.56 -5.06 -6.98
CA LEU A 89 -7.10 -6.06 -7.94
C LEU A 89 -5.79 -5.64 -8.62
N MET A 90 -5.62 -4.35 -8.92
CA MET A 90 -4.35 -3.82 -9.43
C MET A 90 -3.20 -4.01 -8.44
N ARG A 91 -3.44 -3.83 -7.13
CA ARG A 91 -2.44 -4.12 -6.08
C ARG A 91 -2.11 -5.61 -6.02
N GLU A 92 -3.13 -6.47 -6.08
CA GLU A 92 -2.93 -7.94 -6.04
C GLU A 92 -2.06 -8.45 -7.21
N ILE A 93 -2.21 -7.87 -8.40
CA ILE A 93 -1.41 -8.25 -9.59
C ILE A 93 -0.15 -7.40 -9.77
N GLY A 94 0.16 -6.49 -8.84
CA GLY A 94 1.40 -5.72 -8.84
C GLY A 94 1.52 -4.62 -9.91
N ILE A 95 0.39 -4.15 -10.47
CA ILE A 95 0.43 -3.09 -11.49
C ILE A 95 0.05 -1.73 -10.90
N ALA A 96 0.74 -0.70 -11.37
CA ALA A 96 0.48 0.69 -11.00
C ALA A 96 0.64 1.57 -12.23
N GLY A 97 -0.22 2.59 -12.37
CA GLY A 97 -0.07 3.54 -13.46
C GLY A 97 1.15 4.43 -13.29
N ALA A 98 1.69 4.91 -14.40
CA ALA A 98 2.78 5.87 -14.40
C ALA A 98 2.42 7.16 -13.63
N VAL A 99 3.27 7.53 -12.67
CA VAL A 99 3.20 8.81 -11.97
C VAL A 99 4.27 9.73 -12.56
N ARG A 100 3.86 10.93 -12.99
CA ARG A 100 4.79 11.93 -13.53
C ARG A 100 5.48 12.64 -12.36
N GLY A 101 6.81 12.56 -12.30
CA GLY A 101 7.63 13.23 -11.30
C GLY A 101 8.46 12.25 -10.47
N LYS A 102 9.69 12.65 -10.12
CA LYS A 102 10.44 11.98 -9.05
C LYS A 102 9.79 12.34 -7.72
N LYS A 103 9.72 11.38 -6.79
CA LYS A 103 9.47 11.70 -5.38
C LYS A 103 10.56 12.66 -4.94
N VAL A 104 10.24 13.94 -4.78
CA VAL A 104 11.20 14.94 -4.29
C VAL A 104 11.43 14.58 -2.82
N ILE A 105 12.58 13.97 -2.55
CA ILE A 105 13.04 13.77 -1.18
C ILE A 105 13.69 15.09 -0.77
N THR A 106 12.93 15.92 -0.06
CA THR A 106 13.39 17.26 0.39
C THR A 106 14.58 17.17 1.35
N THR A 107 14.69 16.06 2.09
CA THR A 107 15.69 15.90 3.14
C THR A 107 16.12 14.45 3.18
N LEU A 108 17.38 14.18 2.84
CA LEU A 108 18.09 12.98 3.24
C LEU A 108 18.70 13.30 4.60
N PRO A 109 18.15 12.78 5.71
CA PRO A 109 18.74 13.02 7.03
C PRO A 109 20.12 12.36 7.07
N ASP A 110 21.16 13.15 7.28
CA ASP A 110 22.49 12.65 7.62
C ASP A 110 22.52 12.34 9.12
N PRO A 111 22.58 11.06 9.53
CA PRO A 111 22.63 10.69 10.94
C PRO A 111 23.94 11.13 11.63
N ALA A 112 24.99 11.49 10.89
CA ALA A 112 26.25 11.99 11.43
C ALA A 112 26.28 13.52 11.58
N ALA A 113 25.33 14.24 10.99
CA ALA A 113 25.26 15.69 11.11
C ALA A 113 24.73 16.09 12.50
N ALA A 114 25.49 16.92 13.22
CA ALA A 114 25.04 17.49 14.49
C ALA A 114 23.75 18.29 14.27
N ARG A 115 22.66 17.84 14.88
CA ARG A 115 21.38 18.55 14.81
C ARG A 115 21.52 19.87 15.55
N ALA A 116 21.13 20.97 14.91
CA ALA A 116 21.09 22.28 15.56
C ALA A 116 20.23 22.18 16.84
N PRO A 117 20.68 22.73 17.97
CA PRO A 117 19.93 22.67 19.22
C PRO A 117 18.60 23.40 19.06
N ASP A 118 17.51 22.75 19.47
CA ASP A 118 16.18 23.37 19.55
C ASP A 118 16.16 24.30 20.77
N LEU A 119 16.47 25.57 20.53
CA LEU A 119 16.56 26.58 21.59
C LEU A 119 15.19 26.97 22.17
N LEU A 120 14.10 26.55 21.53
CA LEU A 120 12.74 26.89 21.95
C LEU A 120 12.00 25.70 22.55
N ASP A 121 12.54 24.47 22.46
CA ASP A 121 11.86 23.24 22.87
C ASP A 121 10.39 23.17 22.38
N ARG A 122 10.17 23.69 21.16
CA ARG A 122 8.84 23.84 20.52
C ARG A 122 7.84 24.74 21.27
N ASP A 123 8.28 25.57 22.20
CA ASP A 123 7.47 26.65 22.77
C ASP A 123 7.57 27.91 21.90
N PHE A 124 6.48 28.21 21.21
CA PHE A 124 6.37 29.38 20.33
C PHE A 124 5.67 30.57 21.00
N VAL A 125 5.36 30.47 22.31
CA VAL A 125 4.74 31.55 23.07
C VAL A 125 5.82 32.53 23.53
N ALA A 126 5.75 33.78 23.06
CA ALA A 126 6.66 34.84 23.47
C ALA A 126 6.03 35.74 24.54
N PRO A 127 6.70 36.03 25.67
CA PRO A 127 6.17 36.92 26.71
C PRO A 127 6.10 38.39 26.27
N ALA A 128 6.79 38.76 25.19
CA ALA A 128 6.74 40.08 24.57
C ALA A 128 7.21 39.99 23.09
N PRO A 129 6.83 40.96 22.23
CA PRO A 129 7.33 41.04 20.86
C PRO A 129 8.87 41.07 20.81
N ASN A 130 9.45 40.57 19.72
CA ASN A 130 10.91 40.47 19.47
C ASN A 130 11.71 39.56 20.42
N ARG A 131 11.06 38.72 21.24
CA ARG A 131 11.75 37.73 22.09
C ARG A 131 11.98 36.38 21.41
N THR A 132 11.10 35.99 20.50
CA THR A 132 11.15 34.69 19.82
C THR A 132 10.99 34.91 18.32
N TRP A 133 11.91 34.35 17.52
CA TRP A 133 11.97 34.51 16.07
C TRP A 133 11.94 33.12 15.45
N ALA A 134 10.89 32.79 14.70
CA ALA A 134 10.83 31.57 13.91
C ALA A 134 11.05 31.90 12.43
N ALA A 135 11.90 31.14 11.75
CA ALA A 135 12.12 31.25 10.32
C ALA A 135 11.71 29.94 9.65
N ASP A 136 10.86 30.03 8.63
CA ASP A 136 10.58 28.93 7.72
C ASP A 136 11.31 29.17 6.38
N PHE A 137 11.87 28.10 5.83
CA PHE A 137 12.46 28.13 4.48
C PHE A 137 11.52 27.42 3.53
N THR A 138 10.79 28.19 2.73
CA THR A 138 10.00 27.64 1.63
C THR A 138 10.85 27.58 0.38
N HIS A 139 11.12 26.36 -0.12
CA HIS A 139 11.86 26.19 -1.37
C HIS A 139 10.90 26.35 -2.56
N VAL A 140 11.07 27.45 -3.31
CA VAL A 140 10.42 27.65 -4.61
C VAL A 140 11.43 27.31 -5.70
N VAL A 141 11.05 26.45 -6.64
CA VAL A 141 11.94 25.99 -7.72
C VAL A 141 12.39 27.19 -8.56
N GLY A 142 13.69 27.52 -8.49
CA GLY A 142 14.34 28.50 -9.37
C GLY A 142 14.72 29.85 -8.75
N VAL A 143 14.25 30.22 -7.55
CA VAL A 143 14.65 31.48 -6.88
C VAL A 143 14.67 31.28 -5.36
N LEU A 144 15.78 31.68 -4.72
CA LEU A 144 15.88 31.80 -3.26
C LEU A 144 15.02 33.01 -2.81
N VAL A 145 13.82 32.76 -2.28
CA VAL A 145 12.93 33.83 -1.79
C VAL A 145 13.20 34.10 -0.31
N LYS A 146 13.23 35.40 0.02
CA LYS A 146 13.58 36.01 1.30
C LYS A 146 12.62 35.61 2.44
N VAL A 147 13.22 35.49 3.62
CA VAL A 147 12.63 35.22 4.94
C VAL A 147 11.49 36.19 5.28
N ALA A 148 10.35 35.67 5.70
CA ALA A 148 9.31 36.43 6.39
C ALA A 148 9.50 36.29 7.91
N LEU A 149 9.73 37.40 8.59
CA LEU A 149 9.76 37.46 10.05
C LEU A 149 8.34 37.60 10.56
N ALA A 150 7.76 36.53 11.12
CA ALA A 150 6.48 36.61 11.79
C ALA A 150 6.67 37.22 13.19
N ARG A 151 6.13 38.43 13.39
CA ARG A 151 6.02 39.08 14.69
C ARG A 151 4.78 38.53 15.39
N PHE A 152 4.95 37.68 16.40
CA PHE A 152 3.84 37.28 17.25
C PHE A 152 3.54 38.43 18.23
N SER A 153 2.29 38.93 18.20
CA SER A 153 1.75 39.99 19.06
C SER A 153 1.03 39.41 20.26
#